data_AF-A0A7L4PGZ1-F1
#
_entry.id   AF-A0A7L4PGZ1-F1
#
_cell.length_a   1.000
_cell.length_b   1.000
_cell.length_c   1.000
_cell.angle_alpha   90.00
_cell.angle_beta   90.00
_cell.angle_gamma   90.00
#
_symmetry.space_group_name_H-M   'P 1'
#
loop_
_entity.id
_entity.type
_entity.pdbx_description
1 polymer ?
#
loop_
_entity_poly.entity_id
_entity_poly.type
_entity_poly.pdbx_seq_one_letter_code
_entity_poly.pdbx_strand_id
1 'polypeptide(L)' 'MGWQNGKKIIGLWAINENRNAWVYVQGLGWRKLADNFDSVVINLMTMSAHAKGKESSVNFREDGNMIKEMYVW' A
#
# COMPACT_ATOMS: atom_id res chain seq x y z
N MET A 1 -3.04 -14.71 -3.47
CA MET A 1 -4.14 -13.73 -3.47
C MET A 1 -4.89 -13.81 -2.17
N GLY A 2 -5.09 -12.69 -1.48
CA GLY A 2 -5.87 -12.67 -0.24
C GLY A 2 -6.16 -11.27 0.27
N TRP A 3 -7.20 -11.15 1.07
CA TRP A 3 -7.48 -9.93 1.84
C TRP A 3 -6.68 -9.95 3.14
N GLN A 4 -5.97 -8.85 3.38
CA GLN A 4 -5.33 -8.54 4.66
C GLN A 4 -6.18 -7.48 5.35
N ASN A 5 -6.62 -7.75 6.57
CA ASN A 5 -7.51 -6.86 7.31
C ASN A 5 -6.84 -6.33 8.58
N GLY A 6 -7.19 -5.11 8.97
CA GLY A 6 -6.75 -4.47 10.21
C GLY A 6 -5.24 -4.24 10.27
N LYS A 7 -4.59 -4.02 9.13
CA LYS A 7 -3.13 -3.83 9.06
C LYS A 7 -2.77 -2.36 9.22
N LYS A 8 -1.58 -2.09 9.76
CA LYS A 8 -1.02 -0.73 9.81
C LYS A 8 0.07 -0.55 8.76
N ILE A 9 0.06 0.61 8.11
CA ILE A 9 1.16 1.06 7.26
C ILE A 9 2.12 1.87 8.13
N ILE A 10 3.38 1.44 8.21
CA ILE A 10 4.41 2.09 9.05
C ILE A 10 5.56 2.67 8.24
N GLY A 11 5.69 2.29 6.96
CA GLY A 11 6.71 2.78 6.06
C GLY A 11 6.16 3.05 4.67
N LEU A 12 6.73 4.04 4.00
CA LEU A 12 6.43 4.42 2.63
C LEU A 12 7.75 4.58 1.90
N TRP A 13 7.83 4.12 0.66
CA TRP A 13 9.02 4.25 -0.16
C TRP A 13 8.65 4.37 -1.63
N ALA A 14 9.35 5.23 -2.35
CA ALA A 14 9.26 5.35 -3.80
C ALA A 14 10.62 5.81 -4.35
N ILE A 15 10.84 5.56 -5.64
CA ILE A 15 12.05 5.94 -6.36
C ILE A 15 11.69 6.67 -7.66
N ASN A 16 12.64 7.40 -8.24
CA ASN A 16 12.50 8.03 -9.56
C ASN A 16 12.51 7.00 -10.71
N GLU A 17 11.58 6.05 -10.66
CA GLU A 17 11.31 5.06 -11.69
C GLU A 17 9.79 4.95 -11.90
N ASN A 18 9.41 4.47 -13.07
CA ASN A 18 8.00 4.38 -13.41
C ASN A 18 7.28 3.38 -12.49
N ARG A 19 6.29 3.88 -11.73
CA ARG A 19 5.35 3.05 -10.95
C ARG A 19 6.03 2.12 -9.94
N ASN A 20 7.17 2.56 -9.39
CA ASN A 20 7.91 1.80 -8.39
C ASN A 20 7.73 2.41 -6.99
N ALA A 21 6.63 2.02 -6.34
CA ALA A 21 6.29 2.46 -5.00
C ALA A 21 5.97 1.26 -4.10
N TRP A 22 6.36 1.37 -2.84
CA TRP A 22 6.27 0.31 -1.84
C TRP A 22 5.80 0.85 -0.50
N VAL A 23 5.15 -0.02 0.27
CA VAL A 23 4.70 0.28 1.63
C VAL A 23 5.17 -0.81 2.57
N TYR A 24 5.60 -0.43 3.76
CA TYR A 24 5.95 -1.38 4.82
C TYR A 24 4.72 -1.60 5.68
N VAL A 25 4.17 -2.81 5.59
CA VAL A 25 3.00 -3.24 6.35
C VAL A 25 3.47 -3.94 7.63
N GLN A 26 2.96 -3.50 8.77
CA GLN A 26 3.33 -4.07 10.07
C GLN A 26 3.05 -5.58 10.10
N GLY A 27 4.07 -6.37 10.42
CA GLY A 27 4.00 -7.83 10.50
C GLY A 27 4.02 -8.56 9.14
N LEU A 28 4.03 -7.84 8.02
CA LEU A 28 4.08 -8.43 6.67
C LEU A 28 5.32 -7.98 5.87
N GLY A 29 5.92 -6.85 6.23
CA GLY A 29 7.10 -6.30 5.56
C GLY A 29 6.74 -5.46 4.33
N TRP A 30 7.68 -5.36 3.38
CA TRP A 30 7.50 -4.56 2.18
C TRP A 30 6.50 -5.18 1.20
N ARG A 31 5.58 -4.35 0.69
CA ARG A 31 4.64 -4.69 -0.38
C ARG A 31 4.68 -3.63 -1.45
N LYS A 32 4.75 -4.07 -2.71
CA LYS A 32 4.72 -3.18 -3.87
C LYS A 32 3.29 -2.68 -4.07
N LEU A 33 3.11 -1.46 -4.53
CA LEU A 33 1.81 -0.97 -4.99
C LEU A 33 1.57 -1.42 -6.43
N ALA A 34 0.31 -1.64 -6.81
CA ALA A 34 -0.04 -2.02 -8.17
C ALA A 34 0.45 -0.97 -9.19
N ASP A 35 1.12 -1.45 -10.23
CA ASP A 35 1.90 -0.66 -11.20
C ASP A 35 1.28 -0.64 -12.61
N ASN A 36 0.00 -0.99 -12.73
CA ASN A 36 -0.69 -1.04 -14.03
C ASN A 36 -0.98 0.36 -14.61
N PHE A 37 -1.27 1.34 -13.76
CA PHE A 37 -1.63 2.71 -14.13
C PHE A 37 -1.08 3.71 -13.11
N ASP A 38 -0.68 4.90 -13.56
CA ASP A 38 -0.11 5.94 -12.68
C ASP A 38 -1.11 6.40 -11.62
N SER A 39 -2.39 6.53 -12.00
CA SER A 39 -3.48 6.88 -11.09
C SER A 39 -3.64 5.86 -9.96
N VAL A 40 -3.42 4.57 -10.24
CA VAL A 40 -3.52 3.51 -9.22
C VAL A 40 -2.38 3.62 -8.21
N VAL A 41 -1.14 3.82 -8.68
CA VAL A 41 0.03 4.01 -7.80
C VAL A 41 -0.17 5.23 -6.91
N ILE A 42 -0.56 6.36 -7.50
CA ILE A 42 -0.78 7.62 -6.77
C ILE A 42 -1.90 7.46 -5.74
N ASN A 43 -3.03 6.86 -6.11
CA ASN A 43 -4.14 6.63 -5.19
C ASN A 43 -3.74 5.74 -4.01
N LEU A 44 -3.11 4.59 -4.29
CA LEU A 44 -2.66 3.67 -3.23
C LEU A 44 -1.59 4.29 -2.33
N MET A 45 -0.66 5.06 -2.89
CA MET A 45 0.37 5.77 -2.12
C MET A 45 -0.26 6.86 -1.24
N THR A 46 -1.24 7.61 -1.76
CA THR A 46 -1.96 8.65 -1.02
C THR A 46 -2.75 8.05 0.15
N MET A 47 -3.48 6.97 -0.09
CA MET A 47 -4.21 6.24 0.95
C MET A 47 -3.27 5.69 2.02
N SER A 48 -2.13 5.12 1.62
CA SER A 48 -1.12 4.60 2.53
C SER A 48 -0.48 5.70 3.37
N ALA A 49 -0.21 6.86 2.77
CA ALA A 49 0.33 8.02 3.46
C ALA A 49 -0.65 8.59 4.48
N HIS A 50 -1.93 8.69 4.10
CA HIS A 50 -2.99 9.11 5.00
C HIS A 50 -3.16 8.15 6.18
N ALA A 51 -3.23 6.85 5.93
CA ALA A 51 -3.35 5.83 6.98
C ALA A 51 -2.15 5.84 7.94
N LYS A 52 -0.92 5.96 7.40
CA LYS A 52 0.29 6.09 8.22
C LYS A 52 0.24 7.35 9.09
N GLY A 53 -0.11 8.50 8.50
CA GLY A 53 -0.15 9.79 9.21
C GLY A 53 -1.19 9.83 10.33
N LYS A 54 -2.28 9.06 10.22
CA LYS A 54 -3.33 8.93 11.23
C LYS A 54 -3.20 7.71 12.14
N GLU A 55 -2.17 6.89 11.93
CA GLU A 55 -2.00 5.58 12.58
C GLU A 55 -3.23 4.66 12.46
N SER A 56 -4.04 4.86 11.40
CA SER A 56 -5.28 4.13 11.17
C SER A 56 -5.02 2.77 10.53
N SER A 57 -6.02 1.90 10.63
CA SER A 57 -5.93 0.55 10.07
C SER A 57 -6.44 0.54 8.64
N VAL A 58 -5.81 -0.28 7.81
CA VAL A 58 -6.19 -0.50 6.42
C VAL A 58 -6.58 -1.95 6.19
N ASN A 59 -7.51 -2.13 5.26
CA ASN A 59 -7.80 -3.42 4.66
C ASN A 59 -7.33 -3.36 3.21
N PHE A 60 -6.55 -4.33 2.77
CA PHE A 60 -6.05 -4.35 1.40
C PHE A 60 -6.07 -5.76 0.81
N ARG A 61 -6.24 -5.83 -0.50
CA ARG A 61 -6.11 -7.05 -1.26
C ARG A 61 -4.72 -7.10 -1.86
N GLU A 62 -4.02 -8.20 -1.62
CA GLU A 62 -2.73 -8.46 -2.24
C GLU A 62 -2.78 -9.66 -3.18
N ASP A 63 -1.97 -9.57 -4.22
CA ASP A 63 -1.60 -10.67 -5.09
C ASP A 63 -0.08 -10.83 -5.11
N GLY A 64 0.41 -11.99 -4.66
CA GLY A 64 1.80 -12.15 -4.28
C GLY A 64 2.19 -11.16 -3.18
N ASN A 65 3.12 -10.25 -3.50
CA ASN A 65 3.56 -9.17 -2.62
C ASN A 65 3.14 -7.79 -3.14
N MET A 66 2.09 -7.73 -3.97
CA MET A 66 1.61 -6.49 -4.57
C MET A 66 0.19 -6.16 -4.13
N ILE A 67 0.01 -4.96 -3.58
CA ILE A 67 -1.29 -4.43 -3.18
C ILE A 67 -2.03 -3.96 -4.42
N LYS A 68 -3.21 -4.55 -4.68
CA LYS A 68 -4.07 -4.23 -5.82
C LYS A 68 -5.15 -3.23 -5.46
N GLU A 69 -5.69 -3.33 -4.26
CA GLU A 69 -6.85 -2.56 -3.79
C GLU A 69 -6.66 -2.28 -2.30
N MET A 70 -7.07 -1.10 -1.82
CA MET A 70 -6.94 -0.69 -0.42
C MET A 70 -8.19 0.09 0.00
N TYR A 71 -8.61 -0.11 1.25
CA TYR A 71 -9.61 0.67 1.95
C TYR A 71 -9.01 1.18 3.27
N VAL A 72 -9.18 2.47 3.53
CA VAL A 72 -8.71 3.17 4.74
C VAL A 72 -9.92 3.61 5.53
N TRP A 73 -9.85 3.46 6.86
CA TRP A 73 -10.85 3.93 7.82
C TRP A 73 -10.34 5.15 8.58
#